data_AF-A0A231H2B2-F1
#
_entry.id   AF-A0A231H2B2-F1
#
_cell.length_a   1.000
_cell.length_b   1.000
_cell.length_c   1.000
_cell.angle_alpha   90.00
_cell.angle_beta   90.00
_cell.angle_gamma   90.00
#
_symmetry.space_group_name_H-M   'P 1'
#
loop_
_entity.id
_entity.type
_entity.pdbx_description
1 polymer ?
#
loop_
_entity_poly.entity_id
_entity_poly.type
_entity_poly.pdbx_seq_one_letter_code
_entity_poly.pdbx_strand_id
1 'polypeptide(L)'
;MTPSDLFFQLGAEHRRQVHLSLCEDALSTWDDYVRGEPRELRYRDSVVGMRHKVEVELPADALRSARAGVDLAGVRDRYLEPICAMQDDDLVFPDPVEFAYYAIYNCFRKYARGDDIEDWLIVNQALSAHDIDEAAPRLTRTIDDVVRSRSGN
;
A
#
# COMPACT_ATOMS: atom_id res chain seq x y z
N MET A 1 -8.35 -17.76 18.31
CA MET A 1 -7.37 -17.60 17.22
C MET A 1 -7.53 -16.19 16.70
N THR A 2 -6.47 -15.41 16.66
CA THR A 2 -6.52 -14.02 16.19
C THR A 2 -6.51 -13.97 14.66
N PRO A 3 -7.00 -12.87 14.03
CA PRO A 3 -6.87 -12.69 12.58
C PRO A 3 -5.43 -12.74 12.07
N SER A 4 -4.47 -12.31 12.90
CA SER A 4 -3.03 -12.42 12.60
C SER A 4 -2.59 -13.89 12.55
N ASP A 5 -3.02 -14.72 13.51
CA ASP A 5 -2.71 -16.16 13.51
C ASP A 5 -3.27 -16.85 12.25
N LEU A 6 -4.48 -16.48 11.83
CA LEU A 6 -5.10 -17.00 10.61
C LEU A 6 -4.29 -16.63 9.37
N PHE A 7 -3.85 -15.37 9.28
CA PHE A 7 -3.01 -14.89 8.19
C PHE A 7 -1.69 -15.67 8.07
N PHE A 8 -0.99 -15.90 9.18
CA PHE A 8 0.29 -16.60 9.16
C PHE A 8 0.19 -18.10 8.87
N GLN A 9 -0.98 -18.71 9.05
CA GLN A 9 -1.23 -20.09 8.64
C GLN A 9 -1.41 -20.23 7.11
N LEU A 10 -1.57 -19.12 6.38
CA LEU A 10 -1.72 -19.15 4.93
C LEU A 10 -0.40 -19.49 4.22
N GLY A 11 -0.51 -20.25 3.13
CA GLY A 11 0.57 -20.41 2.17
C GLY A 11 0.96 -19.08 1.50
N ALA A 12 2.19 -18.99 0.98
CA ALA A 12 2.76 -17.76 0.41
C ALA A 12 1.86 -17.11 -0.65
N GLU A 13 1.23 -17.92 -1.52
CA GLU A 13 0.34 -17.40 -2.55
C GLU A 13 -0.96 -16.80 -1.98
N HIS A 14 -1.55 -17.41 -0.93
CA HIS A 14 -2.72 -16.83 -0.28
C HIS A 14 -2.36 -15.56 0.49
N ARG A 15 -1.19 -15.51 1.15
CA ARG A 15 -0.68 -14.27 1.76
C ARG A 15 -0.51 -13.15 0.74
N ARG A 16 0.02 -13.48 -0.45
CA ARG A 16 0.10 -12.55 -1.57
C ARG A 16 -1.26 -12.01 -1.99
N GLN A 17 -2.25 -12.88 -2.14
CA GLN A 17 -3.61 -12.45 -2.48
C GLN A 17 -4.24 -11.56 -1.41
N VAL A 18 -4.03 -11.88 -0.12
CA VAL A 18 -4.49 -11.02 0.99
C VAL A 18 -3.81 -9.65 0.94
N HIS A 19 -2.48 -9.57 0.77
CA HIS A 19 -1.80 -8.27 0.63
C HIS A 19 -2.35 -7.45 -0.54
N LEU A 20 -2.51 -8.07 -1.71
CA LEU A 20 -3.02 -7.37 -2.90
C LEU A 20 -4.45 -6.85 -2.70
N SER A 21 -5.31 -7.63 -2.02
CA SER A 21 -6.68 -7.22 -1.71
C SER A 21 -6.72 -6.10 -0.67
N LEU A 22 -5.91 -6.17 0.39
CA LEU A 22 -5.82 -5.09 1.38
C LEU A 22 -5.23 -3.81 0.81
N CYS A 23 -4.24 -3.91 -0.08
CA CYS A 23 -3.69 -2.75 -0.78
C CYS A 23 -4.68 -2.14 -1.79
N GLU A 24 -5.57 -2.94 -2.39
CA GLU A 24 -6.65 -2.43 -3.24
C GLU A 24 -7.67 -1.63 -2.41
N ASP A 25 -8.00 -2.11 -1.22
CA ASP A 25 -8.81 -1.34 -0.28
C ASP A 25 -8.08 -0.05 0.16
N ALA A 26 -6.81 -0.13 0.51
CA ALA A 26 -6.02 1.05 0.91
C ALA A 26 -5.88 2.08 -0.23
N LEU A 27 -5.84 1.64 -1.49
CA LEU A 27 -5.83 2.53 -2.65
C LEU A 27 -7.08 3.41 -2.70
N SER A 28 -8.23 2.92 -2.22
CA SER A 28 -9.44 3.75 -2.14
C SER A 28 -9.28 4.95 -1.19
N THR A 29 -8.58 4.77 -0.07
CA THR A 29 -8.24 5.87 0.86
C THR A 29 -7.37 6.92 0.16
N TRP A 30 -6.39 6.48 -0.64
CA TRP A 30 -5.57 7.38 -1.46
C TRP A 30 -6.41 8.14 -2.51
N ASP A 31 -7.25 7.43 -3.26
CA ASP A 31 -8.07 8.01 -4.32
C ASP A 31 -9.09 9.03 -3.78
N ASP A 32 -9.64 8.78 -2.59
CA ASP A 32 -10.54 9.70 -1.92
C ASP A 32 -9.83 10.98 -1.47
N TYR A 33 -8.62 10.85 -0.91
CA TYR A 33 -7.79 12.00 -0.55
C TYR A 33 -7.43 12.85 -1.78
N VAL A 34 -6.97 12.23 -2.87
CA VAL A 34 -6.63 12.94 -4.11
C VAL A 34 -7.83 13.70 -4.68
N ARG A 35 -9.04 13.12 -4.60
CA ARG A 35 -10.28 13.76 -5.07
C ARG A 35 -10.73 14.90 -4.16
N GLY A 36 -10.57 14.75 -2.84
CA GLY A 36 -10.97 15.75 -1.86
C GLY A 36 -10.03 16.96 -1.79
N GLU A 37 -8.71 16.73 -1.85
CA GLU A 37 -7.69 17.72 -1.49
C GLU A 37 -6.53 17.86 -2.51
N PRO A 38 -6.81 18.19 -3.77
CA PRO A 38 -5.79 18.20 -4.84
C PRO A 38 -4.69 19.27 -4.68
N ARG A 39 -4.79 20.17 -3.69
CA ARG A 39 -3.83 21.25 -3.44
C ARG A 39 -2.63 20.81 -2.59
N GLU A 40 -2.80 19.77 -1.76
CA GLU A 40 -1.76 19.26 -0.85
C GLU A 40 -0.74 18.34 -1.55
N LEU A 41 -0.98 18.00 -2.82
CA LEU A 41 -0.12 17.16 -3.64
C LEU A 41 1.11 17.91 -4.20
N ARG A 42 1.63 18.88 -3.45
CA ARG A 42 2.82 19.66 -3.81
C ARG A 42 3.70 19.80 -2.57
N TYR A 43 4.96 19.44 -2.71
CA TYR A 43 5.96 19.60 -1.67
C TYR A 43 7.16 20.36 -2.20
N ARG A 44 7.99 20.83 -1.28
CA ARG A 44 9.25 21.48 -1.60
C ARG A 44 10.34 20.68 -0.94
N ASP A 45 11.27 20.17 -1.73
CA ASP A 45 12.50 19.58 -1.23
C ASP A 45 13.29 20.67 -0.47
N SER A 46 13.58 20.41 0.80
CA SER A 46 14.28 21.35 1.68
C SER A 46 15.78 21.46 1.38
N VAL A 47 16.37 20.43 0.76
CA VAL A 47 17.80 20.35 0.41
C VAL A 47 18.12 21.17 -0.83
N VAL A 48 17.36 20.98 -1.92
CA VAL A 48 17.60 21.68 -3.21
C VAL A 48 16.61 22.80 -3.47
N GLY A 49 15.56 22.93 -2.67
CA GLY A 49 14.57 23.99 -2.76
C GLY A 49 13.59 23.87 -3.93
N MET A 50 13.62 22.76 -4.67
CA MET A 50 12.77 22.50 -5.84
C MET A 50 11.33 22.18 -5.41
N ARG A 51 10.37 22.57 -6.25
CA ARG A 51 8.94 22.29 -6.02
C ARG A 51 8.53 21.08 -6.84
N HIS A 52 7.99 20.08 -6.17
CA HIS A 52 7.57 18.83 -6.76
C HIS A 52 6.06 18.71 -6.69
N LYS A 53 5.49 17.88 -7.57
CA LYS A 53 4.09 17.49 -7.53
C LYS A 53 4.04 15.99 -7.27
N VAL A 54 3.21 15.57 -6.34
CA VAL A 54 2.97 14.15 -6.11
C VAL A 54 2.24 13.56 -7.32
N GLU A 55 2.77 12.45 -7.81
CA GLU A 55 2.18 11.69 -8.90
C GLU A 55 0.98 10.88 -8.39
N VAL A 56 -0.23 11.31 -8.75
CA VAL A 56 -1.47 10.72 -8.22
C VAL A 56 -1.69 9.27 -8.65
N GLU A 57 -1.22 8.90 -9.83
CA GLU A 57 -1.36 7.55 -10.40
C GLU A 57 -0.32 6.56 -9.83
N LEU A 58 0.67 7.05 -9.09
CA LEU A 58 1.83 6.26 -8.70
C LEU A 58 1.47 5.07 -7.78
N PRO A 59 0.57 5.22 -6.77
CA PRO A 59 0.08 4.07 -6.00
C PRO A 59 -0.67 3.03 -6.86
N ALA A 60 -1.50 3.47 -7.80
CA ALA A 60 -2.20 2.56 -8.70
C ALA A 60 -1.22 1.79 -9.62
N ASP A 61 -0.19 2.46 -10.13
CA ASP A 61 0.89 1.84 -10.91
C ASP A 61 1.71 0.84 -10.09
N ALA A 62 2.00 1.15 -8.83
CA ALA A 62 2.67 0.23 -7.90
C ALA A 62 1.85 -1.03 -7.65
N LEU A 63 0.56 -0.89 -7.35
CA LEU A 63 -0.30 -2.04 -7.10
C LEU A 63 -0.44 -2.92 -8.34
N ARG A 64 -0.58 -2.32 -9.53
CA ARG A 64 -0.57 -3.04 -10.81
C ARG A 64 0.73 -3.81 -11.03
N SER A 65 1.87 -3.19 -10.74
CA SER A 65 3.20 -3.83 -10.83
C SER A 65 3.35 -4.98 -9.82
N ALA A 66 2.87 -4.82 -8.59
CA ALA A 66 2.85 -5.87 -7.57
C ALA A 66 2.00 -7.09 -8.01
N ARG A 67 0.83 -6.85 -8.63
CA ARG A 67 -0.01 -7.92 -9.22
C ARG A 67 0.69 -8.64 -10.35
N ALA A 68 1.40 -7.91 -11.22
CA ALA A 68 2.13 -8.48 -12.34
C ALA A 68 3.44 -9.20 -11.91
N GLY A 69 3.96 -8.89 -10.73
CA GLY A 69 5.23 -9.41 -10.25
C GLY A 69 6.45 -8.78 -10.93
N VAL A 70 6.27 -7.63 -11.60
CA VAL A 70 7.32 -6.91 -12.33
C VAL A 70 7.01 -5.42 -12.34
N ASP A 71 8.04 -4.58 -12.35
CA ASP A 71 7.90 -3.12 -12.48
C ASP A 71 7.48 -2.73 -13.90
N LEU A 72 6.20 -2.43 -14.09
CA LEU A 72 5.61 -2.13 -15.40
C LEU A 72 5.71 -0.66 -15.78
N ALA A 73 5.96 0.25 -14.83
CA ALA A 73 5.78 1.68 -15.03
C ALA A 73 6.94 2.52 -14.45
N GLY A 74 8.11 1.90 -14.25
CA GLY A 74 9.26 2.56 -13.61
C GLY A 74 8.95 3.02 -12.19
N VAL A 75 8.06 2.29 -11.51
CA VAL A 75 7.51 2.61 -10.19
C VAL A 75 8.63 2.79 -9.18
N ARG A 76 9.68 1.96 -9.25
CA ARG A 76 10.83 2.09 -8.36
C ARG A 76 11.38 3.51 -8.35
N ASP A 77 11.72 4.03 -9.53
CA ASP A 77 12.44 5.29 -9.64
C ASP A 77 11.51 6.47 -9.30
N ARG A 78 10.22 6.33 -9.63
CA ARG A 78 9.17 7.32 -9.33
C ARG A 78 8.82 7.41 -7.84
N TYR A 79 8.97 6.32 -7.07
CA TYR A 79 8.75 6.31 -5.63
C TYR A 79 9.92 6.86 -4.81
N LEU A 80 11.14 6.94 -5.36
CA LEU A 80 12.31 7.36 -4.59
C LEU A 80 12.12 8.74 -3.97
N GLU A 81 11.79 9.73 -4.80
CA GLU A 81 11.64 11.12 -4.36
C GLU A 81 10.52 11.32 -3.32
N PRO A 82 9.26 10.88 -3.53
CA PRO A 82 8.22 11.08 -2.54
C PRO A 82 8.50 10.33 -1.23
N ILE A 83 9.14 9.16 -1.26
CA ILE A 83 9.51 8.44 -0.03
C ILE A 83 10.58 9.18 0.75
N CYS A 84 11.62 9.71 0.08
CA CYS A 84 12.62 10.55 0.73
C CYS A 84 11.97 11.81 1.32
N ALA A 85 11.13 12.50 0.56
CA ALA A 85 10.44 13.70 1.03
C ALA A 85 9.55 13.42 2.24
N MET A 86 8.89 12.25 2.31
CA MET A 86 8.12 11.85 3.50
C MET A 86 9.01 11.58 4.71
N GLN A 87 10.19 10.98 4.50
CA GLN A 87 11.14 10.70 5.58
C GLN A 87 11.81 11.96 6.13
N ASP A 88 11.96 12.99 5.29
CA ASP A 88 12.55 14.27 5.64
C ASP A 88 11.52 15.31 6.13
N ASP A 89 10.26 14.90 6.34
CA ASP A 89 9.12 15.75 6.70
C ASP A 89 8.78 16.87 5.68
N ASP A 90 9.32 16.79 4.46
CA ASP A 90 9.06 17.72 3.36
C ASP A 90 7.70 17.46 2.69
N LEU A 91 7.21 16.20 2.76
CA LEU A 91 5.91 15.77 2.28
C LEU A 91 5.17 15.05 3.41
N VAL A 92 4.12 15.68 3.95
CA VAL A 92 3.30 15.10 5.02
C VAL A 92 1.91 14.79 4.49
N PHE A 93 1.45 13.57 4.72
CA PHE A 93 0.07 13.17 4.49
C PHE A 93 -0.65 12.98 5.83
N PRO A 94 -1.99 13.05 5.86
CA PRO A 94 -2.74 12.54 7.00
C PRO A 94 -2.43 11.05 7.23
N ASP A 95 -2.34 10.61 8.48
CA ASP A 95 -1.92 9.25 8.85
C ASP A 95 -2.58 8.14 8.00
N PRO A 96 -3.91 8.12 7.77
CA PRO A 96 -4.53 7.05 6.97
C PRO A 96 -4.01 7.00 5.52
N VAL A 97 -3.71 8.17 4.95
CA VAL A 97 -3.21 8.32 3.58
C VAL A 97 -1.74 7.92 3.52
N GLU A 98 -0.94 8.30 4.52
CA GLU A 98 0.45 7.87 4.66
C GLU A 98 0.54 6.33 4.76
N PHE A 99 -0.28 5.72 5.62
CA PHE A 99 -0.31 4.27 5.77
C PHE A 99 -0.72 3.56 4.48
N ALA A 100 -1.73 4.08 3.75
CA ALA A 100 -2.09 3.57 2.44
C ALA A 100 -0.92 3.63 1.46
N TYR A 101 -0.23 4.78 1.40
CA TYR A 101 0.89 5.02 0.50
C TYR A 101 2.04 4.04 0.76
N TYR A 102 2.41 3.86 2.04
CA TYR A 102 3.46 2.91 2.43
C TYR A 102 3.06 1.46 2.21
N ALA A 103 1.81 1.07 2.53
CA ALA A 103 1.34 -0.29 2.32
C ALA A 103 1.49 -0.71 0.86
N ILE A 104 1.05 0.15 -0.06
CA ILE A 104 1.12 -0.09 -1.50
C ILE A 104 2.58 -0.13 -1.99
N TYR A 105 3.42 0.80 -1.53
CA TYR A 105 4.84 0.82 -1.87
C TYR A 105 5.57 -0.46 -1.39
N ASN A 106 5.35 -0.86 -0.14
CA ASN A 106 5.95 -2.06 0.42
C ASN A 106 5.43 -3.34 -0.25
N CYS A 107 4.16 -3.36 -0.66
CA CYS A 107 3.59 -4.45 -1.46
C CYS A 107 4.28 -4.54 -2.85
N PHE A 108 4.50 -3.40 -3.51
CA PHE A 108 5.29 -3.33 -4.75
C PHE A 108 6.73 -3.83 -4.55
N ARG A 109 7.43 -3.34 -3.55
CA ARG A 109 8.80 -3.77 -3.22
C ARG A 109 8.87 -5.28 -3.01
N LYS A 110 7.93 -5.83 -2.24
CA LYS A 110 7.91 -7.27 -1.98
C LYS A 110 7.67 -8.08 -3.25
N TYR A 111 6.62 -7.77 -4.02
CA TYR A 111 6.16 -8.66 -5.08
C TYR A 111 6.69 -8.35 -6.47
N ALA A 112 7.06 -7.10 -6.76
CA ALA A 112 7.63 -6.72 -8.06
C ALA A 112 9.16 -6.58 -8.03
N ARG A 113 9.76 -6.34 -6.86
CA ARG A 113 11.22 -6.22 -6.71
C ARG A 113 11.87 -7.43 -6.03
N GLY A 114 11.09 -8.23 -5.30
CA GLY A 114 11.62 -9.35 -4.53
C GLY A 114 12.35 -8.91 -3.26
N ASP A 115 12.07 -7.71 -2.77
CA ASP A 115 12.65 -7.20 -1.53
C ASP A 115 12.12 -8.01 -0.32
N ASP A 116 12.97 -8.20 0.69
CA ASP A 116 12.59 -8.84 1.94
C ASP A 116 11.82 -7.85 2.84
N ILE A 117 10.50 -7.82 2.63
CA ILE A 117 9.56 -7.02 3.42
C ILE A 117 8.74 -7.95 4.31
N GLU A 118 8.68 -7.63 5.60
CA GLU A 118 7.86 -8.36 6.57
C GLU A 118 6.39 -8.40 6.13
N ASP A 119 5.79 -9.59 6.10
CA ASP A 119 4.40 -9.74 5.66
C ASP A 119 3.43 -8.91 6.51
N TRP A 120 3.64 -8.94 7.83
CA TRP A 120 2.77 -8.24 8.76
C TRP A 120 2.87 -6.71 8.64
N LEU A 121 4.00 -6.17 8.18
CA LEU A 121 4.14 -4.74 7.97
C LEU A 121 3.14 -4.24 6.93
N ILE A 122 3.02 -4.95 5.80
CA ILE A 122 2.09 -4.59 4.72
C ILE A 122 0.65 -4.69 5.22
N VAL A 123 0.31 -5.77 5.93
CA VAL A 123 -1.03 -5.96 6.51
C VAL A 123 -1.36 -4.84 7.49
N ASN A 124 -0.46 -4.57 8.44
CA ASN A 124 -0.67 -3.57 9.47
C ASN A 124 -0.86 -2.17 8.85
N GLN A 125 0.00 -1.78 7.91
CA GLN A 125 -0.13 -0.50 7.22
C GLN A 125 -1.43 -0.40 6.41
N ALA A 126 -1.79 -1.45 5.66
CA ALA A 126 -3.04 -1.43 4.88
C ALA A 126 -4.29 -1.33 5.77
N LEU A 127 -4.28 -1.98 6.94
CA LEU A 127 -5.38 -1.89 7.90
C LEU A 127 -5.42 -0.52 8.61
N SER A 128 -4.25 0.06 8.93
CA SER A 128 -4.15 1.41 9.51
C SER A 128 -4.56 2.54 8.57
N ALA A 129 -4.73 2.26 7.28
CA ALA A 129 -5.34 3.18 6.32
C ALA A 129 -6.86 3.34 6.49
N HIS A 130 -7.46 2.59 7.42
CA HIS A 130 -8.89 2.56 7.70
C HIS A 130 -9.15 2.72 9.21
N ASP A 131 -10.44 2.74 9.58
CA ASP A 131 -10.85 2.77 10.98
C ASP A 131 -10.30 1.56 11.74
N ILE A 132 -9.74 1.81 12.93
CA ILE A 132 -9.14 0.80 13.80
C ILE A 132 -10.15 -0.27 14.23
N ASP A 133 -11.42 0.11 14.39
CA ASP A 133 -12.49 -0.80 14.77
C ASP A 133 -12.84 -1.79 13.63
N GLU A 134 -12.49 -1.44 12.39
CA GLU A 134 -12.70 -2.26 11.20
C GLU A 134 -11.49 -3.15 10.86
N ALA A 135 -10.34 -2.98 11.51
CA ALA A 135 -9.10 -3.68 11.15
C ALA A 135 -9.23 -5.22 11.26
N ALA A 136 -9.72 -5.72 12.39
CA ALA A 136 -9.85 -7.16 12.63
C ALA A 136 -10.97 -7.80 11.77
N PRO A 137 -12.18 -7.21 11.67
CA PRO A 137 -13.22 -7.68 10.76
C PRO A 137 -12.78 -7.68 9.28
N ARG A 138 -12.08 -6.63 8.84
CA ARG A 138 -11.59 -6.52 7.47
C ARG A 138 -10.58 -7.60 7.13
N LEU A 139 -9.55 -7.80 7.96
CA LEU A 139 -8.57 -8.87 7.73
C LEU A 139 -9.23 -10.26 7.66
N THR A 140 -10.16 -10.54 8.58
CA THR A 140 -10.88 -11.82 8.60
C THR A 140 -11.68 -12.03 7.30
N ARG A 141 -12.44 -11.02 6.86
CA ARG A 141 -13.21 -11.06 5.62
C ARG A 141 -12.32 -11.29 4.41
N THR A 142 -11.23 -10.54 4.29
CA THR A 142 -10.28 -10.68 3.18
C THR A 142 -9.66 -12.08 3.13
N ILE A 143 -9.28 -12.66 4.27
CA ILE A 143 -8.77 -14.04 4.34
C ILE A 143 -9.83 -15.02 3.85
N ASP A 144 -11.06 -14.92 4.35
CA ASP A 144 -12.17 -15.80 3.97
C ASP A 144 -12.46 -15.73 2.46
N ASP A 145 -12.50 -14.52 1.90
CA ASP A 145 -12.75 -14.30 0.48
C ASP A 145 -11.64 -14.89 -0.39
N VAL A 146 -10.37 -14.69 -0.01
CA VAL A 146 -9.21 -15.28 -0.71
C VAL A 146 -9.25 -16.80 -0.69
N VAL A 147 -9.56 -17.41 0.46
CA VAL A 147 -9.65 -18.87 0.60
C VAL A 147 -10.83 -19.45 -0.21
N ARG A 148 -11.97 -18.76 -0.23
CA ARG A 148 -13.16 -19.19 -0.98
C ARG A 148 -12.98 -19.07 -2.49
N SER A 149 -12.37 -17.98 -2.97
CA SER A 149 -12.17 -17.67 -4.39
C SER A 149 -11.38 -18.76 -5.14
N ARG A 150 -10.61 -19.58 -4.42
CA ARG A 150 -9.79 -20.64 -5.00
C ARG A 150 -10.33 -22.05 -4.81
N SER A 151 -11.35 -22.23 -3.97
CA SER A 151 -12.02 -23.52 -3.78
C SER A 151 -13.12 -23.78 -4.84
N GLY A 152 -13.41 -22.78 -5.68
CA GLY A 152 -14.38 -22.85 -6.78
C GLY A 152 -13.77 -22.95 -8.19
N ASN A 153 -12.46 -23.19 -8.29
CA ASN A 153 -11.72 -23.45 -9.54
C ASN A 153 -11.07 -24.83 -9.48
#